data_AF-A0A9P0NUU5-F1
#
_entry.id   AF-A0A9P0NUU5-F1
#
_cell.length_a   1.000
_cell.length_b   1.000
_cell.length_c   1.000
_cell.angle_alpha   90.00
_cell.angle_beta   90.00
_cell.angle_gamma   90.00
#
_symmetry.space_group_name_H-M   'P 1'
#
loop_
_entity.id
_entity.type
_entity.pdbx_description
1 polymer ?
#
loop_
_entity_poly.entity_id
_entity_poly.type
_entity_poly.pdbx_seq_one_letter_code
_entity_poly.pdbx_strand_id
1 'polypeptide(L)'
;MCASSLLATATVTVATILLAGRHAPLPLFALLVAAHTMLPLSKVVAGALAAIVTVACMATSIAYKINTHPNSFYSQLIPETAMLIAASCTGIYYRRMTEEAHRRTFVGTRTCIESRVKLECEKEQQEQLLLSVIPAYIAAEVKRSIMLKMADACQQEQSNRSFHEMYVQRHNNVSILYADIVNFTPLSEQLSASDLVKTLNELFGRFDQIAQRSITNEARLF
;
A
#
# COMPACT_ATOMS: atom_id res chain seq x y z
N MET A 1 5.49 -22.98 10.21
CA MET A 1 4.02 -22.81 10.19
C MET A 1 3.27 -24.07 9.77
N CYS A 2 3.82 -24.95 8.93
CA CYS A 2 3.13 -26.18 8.50
C CYS A 2 2.94 -27.23 9.61
N ALA A 3 3.92 -27.44 10.50
CA ALA A 3 3.82 -28.50 11.51
C ALA A 3 2.70 -28.25 12.55
N SER A 4 2.57 -27.01 13.05
CA SER A 4 1.53 -26.64 14.03
C SER A 4 0.12 -26.64 13.42
N SER A 5 -0.02 -26.18 12.17
CA SER A 5 -1.28 -26.24 11.43
C SER A 5 -1.67 -27.67 11.05
N LEU A 6 -0.70 -28.54 10.70
CA LEU A 6 -0.94 -29.97 10.50
C LEU A 6 -1.37 -30.68 11.78
N LEU A 7 -0.71 -30.39 12.91
CA LEU A 7 -1.08 -30.97 14.21
C LEU A 7 -2.49 -30.53 14.62
N ALA A 8 -2.83 -29.25 14.44
CA ALA A 8 -4.17 -28.74 14.69
C ALA A 8 -5.23 -29.40 13.77
N THR A 9 -4.89 -29.68 12.50
CA THR A 9 -5.81 -30.47 11.65
C THR A 9 -5.93 -31.90 12.11
N ALA A 10 -4.84 -32.55 12.49
CA ALA A 10 -4.87 -33.93 12.95
C ALA A 10 -5.72 -34.07 14.21
N THR A 11 -5.61 -33.13 15.16
CA THR A 11 -6.42 -33.16 16.38
C THR A 11 -7.89 -32.87 16.11
N VAL A 12 -8.22 -31.90 15.26
CA VAL A 12 -9.62 -31.58 14.90
C VAL A 12 -10.25 -32.72 14.10
N THR A 13 -9.51 -33.32 13.17
CA THR A 13 -9.99 -34.46 12.36
C THR A 13 -10.19 -35.71 13.20
N VAL A 14 -9.25 -36.03 14.11
CA VAL A 14 -9.41 -37.13 15.07
C VAL A 14 -10.62 -36.87 16.00
N ALA A 15 -10.82 -35.64 16.47
CA ALA A 15 -11.99 -35.27 17.26
C ALA A 15 -13.31 -35.43 16.47
N THR A 16 -13.36 -35.00 15.20
CA THR A 16 -14.56 -35.22 14.36
C THR A 16 -14.86 -36.70 14.14
N ILE A 17 -13.82 -37.52 13.93
CA ILE A 17 -13.96 -38.94 13.68
C ILE A 17 -14.48 -39.66 14.94
N LEU A 18 -13.98 -39.29 16.12
CA LEU A 18 -14.44 -39.85 17.40
C LEU A 18 -15.88 -39.44 17.74
N LEU A 19 -16.31 -38.23 17.37
CA LEU A 19 -17.69 -37.77 17.61
C LEU A 19 -18.69 -38.27 16.55
N ALA A 20 -18.22 -38.70 15.38
CA ALA A 20 -19.08 -39.15 14.27
C ALA A 20 -20.01 -40.31 14.62
N GLY A 21 -19.61 -41.17 15.57
CA GLY A 21 -20.42 -42.31 16.03
C GLY A 21 -21.36 -42.03 17.22
N ARG A 22 -21.32 -40.82 17.83
CA ARG A 22 -21.98 -40.58 19.14
C ARG A 22 -22.93 -39.38 19.20
N HIS A 23 -22.88 -38.44 18.24
CA HIS A 23 -23.70 -37.23 18.23
C HIS A 23 -24.34 -36.93 16.85
N ALA A 24 -25.40 -36.09 16.86
CA ALA A 24 -26.22 -35.72 15.71
C ALA A 24 -25.42 -35.19 14.50
N PRO A 25 -25.95 -35.27 13.26
CA PRO A 25 -25.23 -34.88 12.04
C PRO A 25 -24.90 -33.38 11.95
N LEU A 26 -25.73 -32.50 12.52
CA LEU A 26 -25.59 -31.03 12.43
C LEU A 26 -24.29 -30.44 13.06
N PRO A 27 -23.86 -30.81 14.29
CA PRO A 27 -22.61 -30.32 14.86
C PRO A 27 -21.37 -30.79 14.08
N LEU A 28 -21.40 -31.98 13.47
CA LEU A 28 -20.31 -32.48 12.63
C LEU A 28 -20.16 -31.61 11.38
N PHE A 29 -21.26 -31.24 10.74
CA PHE A 29 -21.28 -30.34 9.58
C PHE A 29 -20.61 -28.98 9.90
N ALA A 30 -21.01 -28.35 10.99
CA ALA A 30 -20.48 -27.05 11.40
C ALA A 30 -18.97 -27.12 11.70
N LEU A 31 -18.51 -28.18 12.36
CA LEU A 31 -17.10 -28.36 12.71
C LEU A 31 -16.23 -28.62 11.47
N LEU A 32 -16.75 -29.36 10.49
CA LEU A 32 -16.09 -29.65 9.22
C LEU A 32 -15.92 -28.38 8.38
N VAL A 33 -16.98 -27.55 8.31
CA VAL A 33 -16.91 -26.25 7.63
C VAL A 33 -15.92 -25.32 8.34
N ALA A 34 -15.95 -25.22 9.66
CA ALA A 34 -15.02 -24.37 10.42
C ALA A 34 -13.55 -24.81 10.25
N ALA A 35 -13.28 -26.12 10.30
CA ALA A 35 -11.95 -26.68 10.06
C ALA A 35 -11.48 -26.41 8.62
N HIS A 36 -12.39 -26.44 7.66
CA HIS A 36 -12.10 -26.10 6.28
C HIS A 36 -11.97 -24.61 6.01
N THR A 37 -12.57 -23.69 6.75
CA THR A 37 -12.47 -22.26 6.42
C THR A 37 -11.32 -21.54 7.13
N MET A 38 -11.00 -21.93 8.37
CA MET A 38 -10.11 -21.16 9.24
C MET A 38 -8.63 -21.54 9.16
N LEU A 39 -8.29 -22.52 8.32
CA LEU A 39 -6.97 -23.14 8.37
C LEU A 39 -6.02 -22.60 7.28
N PRO A 40 -4.89 -21.96 7.67
CA PRO A 40 -3.98 -21.26 6.76
C PRO A 40 -3.02 -22.25 6.07
N LEU A 41 -3.55 -23.05 5.15
CA LEU A 41 -2.78 -23.99 4.33
C LEU A 41 -2.79 -23.58 2.85
N SER A 42 -1.79 -24.05 2.10
CA SER A 42 -1.72 -23.87 0.65
C SER A 42 -2.90 -24.57 -0.04
N LYS A 43 -3.34 -24.03 -1.18
CA LYS A 43 -4.57 -24.47 -1.88
C LYS A 43 -4.61 -25.98 -2.14
N VAL A 44 -3.47 -26.55 -2.54
CA VAL A 44 -3.33 -27.98 -2.89
C VAL A 44 -3.44 -28.85 -1.64
N VAL A 45 -2.73 -28.48 -0.58
CA VAL A 45 -2.74 -29.24 0.69
C VAL A 45 -4.11 -29.15 1.36
N ALA A 46 -4.73 -27.98 1.34
CA ALA A 46 -6.08 -27.78 1.85
C ALA A 46 -7.14 -28.62 1.11
N GLY A 47 -7.07 -28.66 -0.22
CA GLY A 47 -7.96 -29.48 -1.04
C GLY A 47 -7.76 -30.97 -0.82
N ALA A 48 -6.51 -31.42 -0.73
CA ALA A 48 -6.18 -32.81 -0.45
C ALA A 48 -6.68 -33.25 0.95
N LEU A 49 -6.47 -32.43 1.98
CA LEU A 49 -6.98 -32.72 3.32
C LEU A 49 -8.51 -32.74 3.37
N ALA A 50 -9.19 -31.86 2.66
CA ALA A 50 -10.65 -31.90 2.57
C ALA A 50 -11.17 -33.19 1.92
N ALA A 51 -10.53 -33.66 0.85
CA ALA A 51 -10.85 -34.95 0.25
C ALA A 51 -10.58 -36.12 1.20
N ILE A 52 -9.46 -36.12 1.91
CA ILE A 52 -9.10 -37.19 2.85
C ILE A 52 -10.09 -37.26 4.02
N VAL A 53 -10.44 -36.11 4.61
CA VAL A 53 -11.35 -36.05 5.76
C VAL A 53 -12.76 -36.48 5.37
N THR A 54 -13.25 -36.06 4.20
CA THR A 54 -14.58 -36.44 3.71
C THR A 54 -14.69 -37.93 3.41
N VAL A 55 -13.66 -38.52 2.78
CA VAL A 55 -13.59 -39.98 2.55
C VAL A 55 -13.52 -40.74 3.87
N ALA A 56 -12.71 -40.28 4.82
CA ALA A 56 -12.58 -40.93 6.13
C ALA A 56 -13.90 -40.91 6.92
N CYS A 57 -14.59 -39.75 6.98
CA CYS A 57 -15.89 -39.62 7.63
C CYS A 57 -16.95 -40.52 6.96
N MET A 58 -16.99 -40.56 5.63
CA MET A 58 -17.91 -41.41 4.89
C MET A 58 -17.67 -42.90 5.17
N ALA A 59 -16.41 -43.35 5.19
CA ALA A 59 -16.06 -44.73 5.53
C ALA A 59 -16.48 -45.11 6.96
N THR A 60 -16.25 -44.22 7.93
CA THR A 60 -16.67 -44.46 9.33
C THR A 60 -18.19 -44.49 9.50
N SER A 61 -18.94 -43.62 8.84
CA SER A 61 -20.41 -43.61 8.88
C SER A 61 -21.00 -44.89 8.30
N ILE A 62 -20.44 -45.40 7.19
CA ILE A 62 -20.86 -46.66 6.57
C ILE A 62 -20.56 -47.86 7.51
N ALA A 63 -19.33 -47.94 8.03
CA ALA A 63 -18.90 -49.05 8.89
C ALA A 63 -19.69 -49.13 10.22
N TYR A 64 -20.02 -47.97 10.82
CA TYR A 64 -20.82 -47.92 12.04
C TYR A 64 -22.25 -48.43 11.81
N LYS A 65 -22.91 -47.98 10.73
CA LYS A 65 -24.32 -48.31 10.45
C LYS A 65 -24.52 -49.74 9.96
N ILE A 66 -23.56 -50.33 9.26
CA ILE A 66 -23.57 -51.76 8.90
C ILE A 66 -23.58 -52.63 10.16
N ASN A 67 -22.86 -52.23 11.22
CA ASN A 67 -22.76 -53.01 12.47
C ASN A 67 -23.94 -52.84 13.42
N THR A 68 -24.67 -51.71 13.37
CA THR A 68 -25.72 -51.39 14.36
C THR A 68 -27.16 -51.57 13.84
N HIS A 69 -27.47 -51.24 12.58
CA HIS A 69 -28.85 -51.24 12.07
C HIS A 69 -28.97 -51.66 10.59
N PRO A 70 -29.07 -52.96 10.28
CA PRO A 70 -29.18 -53.45 8.89
C PRO A 70 -30.52 -53.14 8.21
N ASN A 71 -31.63 -52.98 8.97
CA ASN A 71 -32.98 -52.85 8.39
C ASN A 71 -33.35 -51.46 7.84
N SER A 72 -32.63 -50.38 8.22
CA SER A 72 -32.97 -49.00 7.83
C SER A 72 -31.78 -48.23 7.21
N PHE A 73 -30.79 -48.96 6.71
CA PHE A 73 -29.51 -48.43 6.21
C PHE A 73 -29.68 -47.37 5.11
N TYR A 74 -30.48 -47.64 4.09
CA TYR A 74 -30.61 -46.77 2.92
C TYR A 74 -31.30 -45.43 3.22
N SER A 75 -32.33 -45.43 4.06
CA SER A 75 -33.12 -44.22 4.34
C SER A 75 -32.35 -43.18 5.16
N GLN A 76 -31.28 -43.58 5.85
CA GLN A 76 -30.47 -42.67 6.68
C GLN A 76 -29.12 -42.30 6.06
N LEU A 77 -28.59 -43.10 5.12
CA LEU A 77 -27.29 -42.87 4.49
C LEU A 77 -27.33 -41.74 3.45
N ILE A 78 -28.43 -41.65 2.68
CA ILE A 78 -28.60 -40.65 1.60
C ILE A 78 -28.53 -39.20 2.12
N PRO A 79 -29.30 -38.78 3.14
CA PRO A 79 -29.23 -37.39 3.62
C PRO A 79 -27.89 -37.06 4.26
N GLU A 80 -27.24 -38.02 4.92
CA GLU A 80 -25.95 -37.84 5.58
C GLU A 80 -24.82 -37.63 4.55
N THR A 81 -24.80 -38.44 3.49
CA THR A 81 -23.86 -38.28 2.37
C THR A 81 -24.09 -36.99 1.59
N ALA A 82 -25.36 -36.63 1.33
CA ALA A 82 -25.70 -35.36 0.69
C ALA A 82 -25.22 -34.14 1.50
N MET A 83 -25.37 -34.19 2.83
CA MET A 83 -24.94 -33.10 3.71
C MET A 83 -23.41 -32.98 3.78
N LEU A 84 -22.67 -34.09 3.74
CA LEU A 84 -21.21 -34.10 3.71
C LEU A 84 -20.66 -33.50 2.40
N ILE A 85 -21.28 -33.82 1.26
CA ILE A 85 -20.92 -33.23 -0.04
C ILE A 85 -21.19 -31.71 -0.01
N ALA A 86 -22.35 -31.30 0.50
CA ALA A 86 -22.70 -29.88 0.62
C ALA A 86 -21.71 -29.11 1.52
N ALA A 87 -21.24 -29.71 2.62
CA ALA A 87 -20.22 -29.13 3.50
C ALA A 87 -18.90 -28.88 2.75
N SER A 88 -18.49 -29.87 1.96
CA SER A 88 -17.24 -29.86 1.20
C SER A 88 -17.25 -28.80 0.10
N CYS A 89 -18.35 -28.72 -0.66
CA CYS A 89 -18.55 -27.70 -1.68
C CYS A 89 -18.53 -26.29 -1.07
N THR A 90 -19.25 -26.09 0.04
CA THR A 90 -19.31 -24.79 0.74
C THR A 90 -17.93 -24.38 1.27
N GLY A 91 -17.17 -25.30 1.86
CA GLY A 91 -15.82 -25.05 2.36
C GLY A 91 -14.84 -24.66 1.24
N ILE A 92 -14.88 -25.36 0.10
CA ILE A 92 -14.03 -25.05 -1.06
C ILE A 92 -14.41 -23.68 -1.64
N TYR A 93 -15.71 -23.41 -1.80
CA TYR A 93 -16.21 -22.13 -2.29
C TYR A 93 -15.75 -20.96 -1.40
N TYR A 94 -15.93 -21.09 -0.08
CA TYR A 94 -15.53 -20.04 0.86
C TYR A 94 -14.01 -19.80 0.84
N ARG A 95 -13.19 -20.86 0.78
CA ARG A 95 -11.74 -20.72 0.63
C ARG A 95 -11.35 -19.94 -0.63
N ARG A 96 -11.98 -20.25 -1.77
CA ARG A 96 -11.72 -19.56 -3.04
C ARG A 96 -12.08 -18.09 -2.96
N MET A 97 -13.23 -17.78 -2.36
CA MET A 97 -13.70 -16.40 -2.17
C MET A 97 -12.76 -15.60 -1.27
N THR A 98 -12.39 -16.15 -0.11
CA THR A 98 -11.51 -15.46 0.86
C THR A 98 -10.12 -15.23 0.30
N GLU A 99 -9.58 -16.19 -0.44
CA GLU A 99 -8.28 -16.04 -1.09
C GLU A 99 -8.29 -14.96 -2.19
N GLU A 100 -9.35 -14.94 -3.00
CA GLU A 100 -9.55 -13.90 -4.01
C GLU A 100 -9.64 -12.52 -3.35
N ALA A 101 -10.39 -12.41 -2.24
CA ALA A 101 -10.49 -11.17 -1.46
C ALA A 101 -9.12 -10.73 -0.92
N HIS A 102 -8.35 -11.63 -0.30
CA HIS A 102 -7.01 -11.30 0.21
C HIS A 102 -6.05 -10.88 -0.90
N ARG A 103 -6.07 -11.55 -2.07
CA ARG A 103 -5.22 -11.19 -3.20
C ARG A 103 -5.58 -9.82 -3.74
N ARG A 104 -6.88 -9.52 -3.89
CA ARG A 104 -7.35 -8.21 -4.35
C ARG A 104 -6.93 -7.10 -3.39
N THR A 105 -7.10 -7.31 -2.08
CA THR A 105 -6.66 -6.34 -1.07
C THR A 105 -5.15 -6.12 -1.11
N PHE A 106 -4.35 -7.18 -1.21
CA PHE A 106 -2.90 -7.06 -1.29
C PHE A 106 -2.43 -6.30 -2.53
N VAL A 107 -2.98 -6.63 -3.70
CA VAL A 107 -2.66 -5.93 -4.96
C VAL A 107 -3.11 -4.47 -4.91
N GLY A 108 -4.30 -4.20 -4.36
CA GLY A 108 -4.80 -2.84 -4.14
C GLY A 108 -3.89 -2.02 -3.24
N THR A 109 -3.50 -2.57 -2.09
CA THR A 109 -2.57 -1.92 -1.16
C THR A 109 -1.21 -1.64 -1.81
N ARG A 110 -0.65 -2.61 -2.54
CA ARG A 110 0.63 -2.42 -3.26
C ARG A 110 0.53 -1.27 -4.27
N THR A 111 -0.51 -1.27 -5.10
CA THR A 111 -0.73 -0.24 -6.13
C THR A 111 -0.90 1.15 -5.52
N CYS A 112 -1.62 1.23 -4.39
CA CYS A 112 -1.80 2.46 -3.64
C CYS A 112 -0.47 3.00 -3.09
N ILE A 113 0.36 2.14 -2.49
CA ILE A 113 1.68 2.52 -1.97
C ILE A 113 2.59 3.00 -3.10
N GLU A 114 2.65 2.29 -4.21
CA GLU A 114 3.48 2.66 -5.37
C GLU A 114 3.10 4.05 -5.91
N SER A 115 1.79 4.30 -6.04
CA SER A 115 1.27 5.61 -6.49
C SER A 115 1.59 6.72 -5.48
N ARG A 116 1.51 6.45 -4.17
CA ARG A 116 1.86 7.40 -3.10
C ARG A 116 3.33 7.78 -3.14
N VAL A 117 4.22 6.80 -3.30
CA VAL A 117 5.67 7.05 -3.39
C VAL A 117 6.00 7.92 -4.60
N LYS A 118 5.41 7.62 -5.76
CA LYS A 118 5.61 8.42 -6.97
C LYS A 118 5.15 9.88 -6.77
N LEU A 119 4.00 10.07 -6.15
CA LEU A 119 3.46 11.40 -5.86
C LEU A 119 4.36 12.21 -4.92
N GLU A 120 4.90 11.60 -3.86
CA GLU A 120 5.82 12.30 -2.95
C GLU A 120 7.13 12.71 -3.66
N CYS A 121 7.66 11.85 -4.54
CA CYS A 121 8.86 12.18 -5.32
C CYS A 121 8.64 13.36 -6.28
N GLU A 122 7.52 13.37 -7.03
CA GLU A 122 7.17 14.49 -7.91
C GLU A 122 6.95 15.79 -7.12
N LYS A 123 6.34 15.69 -5.93
CA LYS A 123 6.15 16.82 -5.01
C LYS A 123 7.48 17.37 -4.49
N GLU A 124 8.41 16.52 -4.05
CA GLU A 124 9.75 16.94 -3.63
C GLU A 124 10.50 17.66 -4.75
N GLN A 125 10.43 17.13 -5.98
CA GLN A 125 11.02 17.78 -7.15
C GLN A 125 10.40 19.15 -7.42
N GLN A 126 9.07 19.26 -7.31
CA GLN A 126 8.37 20.54 -7.47
C GLN A 126 8.78 21.56 -6.39
N GLU A 127 8.90 21.13 -5.12
CA GLU A 127 9.33 22.01 -4.03
C GLU A 127 10.78 22.47 -4.22
N GLN A 128 11.67 21.59 -4.68
CA GLN A 128 13.06 21.96 -4.98
C GLN A 128 13.14 22.97 -6.14
N LEU A 129 12.37 22.76 -7.21
CA LEU A 129 12.31 23.71 -8.33
C LEU A 129 11.78 25.07 -7.88
N LEU A 130 10.73 25.08 -7.05
CA LEU A 130 10.14 26.31 -6.52
C LEU A 130 11.14 27.10 -5.66
N LEU A 131 11.92 26.42 -4.81
CA LEU A 131 12.95 27.04 -3.96
C LEU A 131 14.21 27.47 -4.73
N SER A 132 14.45 26.93 -5.92
CA SER A 132 15.59 27.34 -6.77
C SER A 132 15.43 28.70 -7.43
N VAL A 133 14.18 29.20 -7.55
CA VAL A 133 13.86 30.48 -8.22
C VAL A 133 13.32 31.52 -7.25
N ILE A 134 12.68 31.09 -6.16
CA ILE A 134 12.01 31.98 -5.19
C ILE A 134 12.56 31.71 -3.78
N PRO A 135 13.02 32.74 -3.05
CA PRO A 135 13.44 32.60 -1.65
C PRO A 135 12.38 31.94 -0.77
N ALA A 136 12.81 31.05 0.15
CA ALA A 136 11.93 30.19 0.95
C ALA A 136 10.81 30.95 1.71
N TYR A 137 11.06 32.18 2.15
CA TYR A 137 10.08 33.00 2.86
C TYR A 137 8.97 33.54 1.94
N ILE A 138 9.26 33.79 0.65
CA ILE A 138 8.26 34.21 -0.36
C ILE A 138 7.50 32.98 -0.87
N ALA A 139 8.21 31.86 -1.05
CA ALA A 139 7.64 30.57 -1.45
C ALA A 139 6.50 30.10 -0.51
N ALA A 140 6.70 30.23 0.81
CA ALA A 140 5.70 29.86 1.80
C ALA A 140 4.42 30.72 1.70
N GLU A 141 4.56 32.02 1.46
CA GLU A 141 3.44 32.94 1.32
C GLU A 141 2.68 32.72 0.01
N VAL A 142 3.39 32.47 -1.10
CA VAL A 142 2.78 32.16 -2.41
C VAL A 142 2.05 30.81 -2.38
N LYS A 143 2.61 29.79 -1.72
CA LYS A 143 1.95 28.49 -1.51
C LYS A 143 0.66 28.65 -0.71
N ARG A 144 0.68 29.50 0.33
CA ARG A 144 -0.49 29.81 1.14
C ARG A 144 -1.57 30.55 0.33
N SER A 145 -1.18 31.56 -0.45
CA SER A 145 -2.13 32.35 -1.25
C SER A 145 -2.81 31.53 -2.34
N ILE A 146 -2.08 30.62 -3.02
CA ILE A 146 -2.65 29.67 -3.99
C ILE A 146 -3.64 28.73 -3.30
N MET A 147 -3.26 28.14 -2.15
CA MET A 147 -4.11 27.22 -1.41
C MET A 147 -5.41 27.87 -0.91
N LEU A 148 -5.35 29.12 -0.44
CA LEU A 148 -6.54 29.90 -0.06
C LEU A 148 -7.44 30.16 -1.28
N LYS A 149 -6.88 30.60 -2.41
CA LYS A 149 -7.62 30.83 -3.66
C LYS A 149 -8.24 29.55 -4.25
N MET A 150 -7.66 28.38 -3.97
CA MET A 150 -8.23 27.08 -4.34
C MET A 150 -9.35 26.64 -3.40
N ALA A 151 -9.24 26.93 -2.09
CA ALA A 151 -10.31 26.67 -1.13
C ALA A 151 -11.55 27.55 -1.40
N ASP A 152 -11.32 28.82 -1.75
CA ASP A 152 -12.39 29.79 -2.09
C ASP A 152 -13.03 29.49 -3.45
N ALA A 153 -12.31 28.81 -4.36
CA ALA A 153 -12.82 28.37 -5.66
C ALA A 153 -14.01 27.42 -5.59
N CYS A 154 -14.13 26.68 -4.48
CA CYS A 154 -15.27 25.79 -4.24
C CYS A 154 -16.55 26.56 -3.84
N GLN A 155 -16.46 27.87 -3.60
CA GLN A 155 -17.59 28.70 -3.13
C GLN A 155 -18.05 29.76 -4.15
N GLN A 156 -17.22 30.11 -5.14
CA GLN A 156 -17.54 31.19 -6.06
C GLN A 156 -17.22 30.79 -7.51
N GLU A 157 -18.23 30.39 -8.27
CA GLU A 157 -18.17 30.45 -9.72
C GLU A 157 -18.15 31.92 -10.15
N GLN A 158 -17.32 32.24 -11.14
CA GLN A 158 -17.16 33.54 -11.80
C GLN A 158 -16.29 34.57 -11.07
N SER A 159 -15.03 34.64 -11.49
CA SER A 159 -14.45 35.89 -12.03
C SER A 159 -13.01 35.64 -12.46
N ASN A 160 -12.78 35.74 -13.77
CA ASN A 160 -11.53 36.10 -14.45
C ASN A 160 -10.23 36.01 -13.61
N ARG A 161 -9.59 34.83 -13.60
CA ARG A 161 -8.33 34.59 -12.89
C ARG A 161 -7.15 35.18 -13.65
N SER A 162 -6.95 36.48 -13.60
CA SER A 162 -5.64 37.06 -13.93
C SER A 162 -4.68 36.83 -12.77
N PHE A 163 -3.76 35.88 -12.94
CA PHE A 163 -2.60 35.66 -12.07
C PHE A 163 -1.59 36.82 -12.24
N HIS A 164 -1.95 38.01 -11.75
CA HIS A 164 -1.04 39.16 -11.69
C HIS A 164 -1.08 39.77 -10.29
N GLU A 165 -0.69 38.96 -9.30
CA GLU A 165 -0.42 39.45 -7.96
C GLU A 165 1.09 39.71 -7.87
N MET A 166 1.50 40.96 -8.15
CA MET A 166 2.89 41.38 -7.97
C MET A 166 3.16 41.56 -6.47
N TYR A 167 4.01 40.70 -5.89
CA TYR A 167 4.35 40.78 -4.48
C TYR A 167 5.49 41.78 -4.25
N VAL A 168 5.17 42.95 -3.71
CA VAL A 168 6.14 44.00 -3.37
C VAL A 168 6.12 44.26 -1.88
N GLN A 169 7.24 44.00 -1.20
CA GLN A 169 7.44 44.32 0.22
C GLN A 169 8.46 45.45 0.39
N ARG A 170 8.18 46.38 1.31
CA ARG A 170 9.14 47.40 1.71
C ARG A 170 9.96 46.88 2.89
N HIS A 171 11.27 46.78 2.70
CA HIS A 171 12.21 46.47 3.78
C HIS A 171 12.96 47.74 4.20
N ASN A 172 13.01 48.01 5.50
CA ASN A 172 13.84 49.06 6.08
C ASN A 172 15.14 48.44 6.62
N ASN A 173 16.23 49.20 6.65
CA ASN A 173 17.51 48.77 7.23
C ASN A 173 18.21 47.61 6.48
N VAL A 174 18.21 47.68 5.13
CA VAL A 174 18.92 46.73 4.26
C VAL A 174 20.12 47.40 3.60
N SER A 175 21.15 46.62 3.27
CA SER A 175 22.29 47.05 2.46
C SER A 175 22.29 46.31 1.12
N ILE A 176 22.58 47.00 0.03
CA ILE A 176 22.66 46.42 -1.32
C ILE A 176 24.11 46.48 -1.79
N LEU A 177 24.66 45.35 -2.21
CA LEU A 177 26.00 45.25 -2.79
C LEU A 177 25.88 45.06 -4.31
N TYR A 178 26.57 45.91 -5.06
CA TYR A 178 26.77 45.75 -6.51
C TYR A 178 28.18 45.26 -6.78
N ALA A 179 28.33 44.31 -7.70
CA ALA A 179 29.61 43.81 -8.17
C ALA A 179 29.54 43.61 -9.69
N ASP A 180 30.63 43.92 -10.39
CA ASP A 180 30.75 43.77 -11.84
C ASP A 180 32.09 43.13 -12.20
N ILE A 181 32.12 42.40 -13.32
CA ILE A 181 33.33 41.78 -13.84
C ILE A 181 34.06 42.80 -14.70
N VAL A 182 35.15 43.33 -14.15
CA VAL A 182 36.00 44.29 -14.85
C VAL A 182 36.59 43.64 -16.10
N ASN A 183 36.57 44.35 -17.23
CA ASN A 183 37.12 43.90 -18.51
C ASN A 183 36.48 42.59 -19.05
N PHE A 184 35.19 42.37 -18.81
CA PHE A 184 34.50 41.20 -19.33
C PHE A 184 34.51 41.12 -20.88
N THR A 185 34.26 42.23 -21.57
CA THR A 185 34.19 42.28 -23.04
C THR A 185 35.45 41.76 -23.73
N PRO A 186 36.67 42.28 -23.46
CA PRO A 186 37.89 41.76 -24.10
C PRO A 186 38.23 40.33 -23.69
N LEU A 187 37.85 39.89 -22.49
CA LEU A 187 38.02 38.50 -22.05
C LEU A 187 37.12 37.55 -22.85
N SER A 188 35.88 37.96 -23.11
CA SER A 188 34.91 37.16 -23.87
C SER A 188 35.28 37.00 -25.36
N GLU A 189 36.03 37.96 -25.92
CA GLU A 189 36.54 37.89 -27.30
C GLU A 189 37.71 36.90 -27.47
N GLN A 190 38.46 36.64 -26.39
CA GLN A 190 39.63 35.76 -26.40
C GLN A 190 39.29 34.29 -26.11
N LEU A 191 38.10 34.02 -25.59
CA LEU A 191 37.66 32.69 -25.18
C LEU A 191 36.67 32.08 -26.17
N SER A 192 36.71 30.74 -26.30
CA SER A 192 35.64 30.02 -26.97
C SER A 192 34.35 30.09 -26.14
N ALA A 193 33.18 29.98 -26.78
CA ALA A 193 31.90 30.02 -26.07
C ALA A 193 31.80 28.97 -24.94
N SER A 194 32.37 27.77 -25.15
CA SER A 194 32.42 26.72 -24.12
C SER A 194 33.29 27.14 -22.93
N ASP A 195 34.47 27.70 -23.20
CA ASP A 195 35.43 28.03 -22.15
C ASP A 195 34.97 29.25 -21.34
N LEU A 196 34.36 30.23 -21.99
CA LEU A 196 33.72 31.37 -21.32
C LEU A 196 32.62 30.90 -20.35
N VAL A 197 31.74 30.00 -20.79
CA VAL A 197 30.68 29.43 -19.93
C VAL A 197 31.27 28.67 -18.75
N LYS A 198 32.34 27.89 -18.95
CA LYS A 198 33.02 27.17 -17.85
C LYS A 198 33.63 28.14 -16.84
N THR A 199 34.34 29.17 -17.30
CA THR A 199 34.96 30.18 -16.43
C THR A 199 33.91 30.94 -15.63
N LEU A 200 32.80 31.34 -16.26
CA LEU A 200 31.68 32.00 -15.57
C LEU A 200 31.01 31.08 -14.55
N ASN A 201 30.77 29.81 -14.90
CA ASN A 201 30.16 28.85 -13.99
C ASN A 201 31.04 28.59 -12.75
N GLU A 202 32.35 28.56 -12.91
CA GLU A 202 33.27 28.46 -11.76
C GLU A 202 33.24 29.74 -10.89
N LEU A 203 33.27 30.92 -11.50
CA LEU A 203 33.23 32.20 -10.79
C LEU A 203 31.93 32.36 -10.00
N PHE A 204 30.78 32.12 -10.63
CA PHE A 204 29.47 32.16 -9.96
C PHE A 204 29.35 31.05 -8.92
N GLY A 205 29.84 29.84 -9.19
CA GLY A 205 29.85 28.76 -8.19
C GLY A 205 30.66 29.10 -6.93
N ARG A 206 31.78 29.82 -7.06
CA ARG A 206 32.54 30.32 -5.90
C ARG A 206 31.80 31.44 -5.17
N PHE A 207 31.14 32.33 -5.90
CA PHE A 207 30.32 33.40 -5.32
C PHE A 207 29.16 32.82 -4.50
N ASP A 208 28.43 31.84 -5.04
CA ASP A 208 27.33 31.15 -4.36
C ASP A 208 27.78 30.48 -3.06
N GLN A 209 28.95 29.83 -3.06
CA GLN A 209 29.51 29.24 -1.84
C GLN A 209 29.83 30.27 -0.76
N ILE A 210 30.37 31.43 -1.15
CA ILE A 210 30.68 32.52 -0.22
C ILE A 210 29.38 33.10 0.34
N ALA A 211 28.39 33.36 -0.52
CA ALA A 211 27.08 33.87 -0.13
C ALA A 211 26.35 32.91 0.84
N GLN A 212 26.38 31.61 0.55
CA GLN A 212 25.73 30.62 1.41
C GLN A 212 26.41 30.50 2.78
N ARG A 213 27.75 30.60 2.83
CA ARG A 213 28.50 30.63 4.10
C ARG A 213 28.22 31.90 4.90
N SER A 214 28.18 33.08 4.28
CA SER A 214 27.86 34.33 4.99
C SER A 214 26.44 34.30 5.57
N ILE A 215 25.46 33.84 4.79
CA ILE A 215 24.07 33.70 5.25
C ILE A 215 23.95 32.69 6.41
N THR A 216 24.65 31.56 6.34
CA THR A 216 24.61 30.52 7.39
C THR A 216 25.31 30.97 8.67
N ASN A 217 26.37 31.76 8.57
CA ASN A 217 27.10 32.27 9.73
C ASN A 217 26.32 33.34 10.50
N GLU A 218 25.56 34.21 9.82
CA GLU A 218 24.65 35.14 10.49
C GLU A 218 23.49 34.41 11.19
N ALA A 219 22.97 33.32 10.60
CA ALA A 219 21.90 32.52 11.21
C ALA A 219 22.33 31.71 12.45
N ARG A 220 23.64 31.52 12.68
CA ARG A 220 24.18 30.85 13.88
C ARG A 220 24.54 31.80 15.02
N LEU A 221 24.53 33.10 14.76
CA LEU A 221 24.80 34.15 15.76
C LEU A 221 23.52 34.64 16.47
N PHE A 222 22.38 34.02 16.16
CA PHE A 222 21.11 34.10 16.88
C PHE A 222 20.75 32.71 17.42
#